data_AF-A0A1B6JCV7-F1
#
_entry.id   AF-A0A1B6JCV7-F1
#
_cell.length_a   1.000
_cell.length_b   1.000
_cell.length_c   1.000
_cell.angle_alpha   90.00
_cell.angle_beta   90.00
_cell.angle_gamma   90.00
#
_symmetry.space_group_name_H-M   'P 1'
#
loop_
_entity.id
_entity.type
_entity.pdbx_description
1 polymer ?
#
loop_
_entity_poly.entity_id
_entity_poly.type
_entity_poly.pdbx_seq_one_letter_code
_entity_poly.pdbx_strand_id
1 'polypeptide(L)'
;GLCGATVSSCPQYQPHILDTLFTLFRELLVHPGFEFGLYCINHLLLPMVQNWLRKTSRQFRGWDVYSSNFKQCCGLTTDLVVKYIVYLHEADKSEYGNLMLKQLVLVMVECVVQPVESIARLGCACLRHIVLSAAPMLTPCQWEVVCLG
;
A
#
# COMPACT_ATOMS: atom_id res chain seq x y z
N GLY A 1 7.67 10.69 12.02
CA GLY A 1 6.32 10.19 12.37
C GLY A 1 6.29 8.67 12.35
N LEU A 2 5.20 8.05 12.81
CA LEU A 2 5.08 6.59 13.03
C LEU A 2 5.44 5.74 11.80
N CYS A 3 5.09 6.18 10.57
CA CYS A 3 5.51 5.53 9.31
C CYS A 3 7.04 5.39 9.19
N GLY A 4 7.80 6.43 9.56
CA GLY A 4 9.27 6.38 9.56
C GLY A 4 9.82 5.45 10.64
N ALA A 5 9.16 5.39 11.81
CA ALA A 5 9.53 4.51 12.91
C ALA A 5 9.36 3.03 12.54
N THR A 6 8.39 2.67 11.70
CA THR A 6 8.23 1.31 11.19
C THR A 6 9.46 0.85 10.42
N VAL A 7 10.03 1.70 9.57
CA VAL A 7 11.21 1.36 8.76
C VAL A 7 12.51 1.38 9.58
N SER A 8 12.59 2.20 10.63
CA SER A 8 13.81 2.37 11.44
C SER A 8 13.86 1.55 12.73
N SER A 9 12.76 0.91 13.13
CA SER A 9 12.67 0.10 14.35
C SER A 9 13.31 -1.29 14.18
N CYS A 10 13.59 -1.96 15.31
CA CYS A 10 14.07 -3.33 15.29
C CYS A 10 13.04 -4.25 14.62
N PRO A 11 13.45 -5.19 13.74
CA PRO A 11 12.54 -6.06 12.99
C PRO A 11 11.51 -6.80 13.85
N GLN A 12 11.87 -7.15 15.08
CA GLN A 12 11.00 -7.83 16.05
C GLN A 12 9.78 -7.01 16.49
N TYR A 13 9.85 -5.68 16.45
CA TYR A 13 8.76 -4.80 16.86
C TYR A 13 7.93 -4.29 15.67
N GLN A 14 8.44 -4.43 14.44
CA GLN A 14 7.77 -3.94 13.23
C GLN A 14 6.36 -4.50 13.05
N PRO A 15 6.05 -5.79 13.29
CA PRO A 15 4.68 -6.31 13.14
C PRO A 15 3.66 -5.58 14.03
N HIS A 16 3.99 -5.39 15.32
CA HIS A 16 3.11 -4.69 16.26
C HIS A 16 2.92 -3.21 15.90
N ILE A 17 3.99 -2.57 15.43
CA ILE A 17 3.93 -1.18 14.94
C ILE A 17 3.07 -1.10 13.68
N LEU A 18 3.19 -2.06 12.76
CA LEU A 18 2.37 -2.14 11.55
C LEU A 18 0.90 -2.32 11.92
N ASP A 19 0.55 -3.24 12.81
CA ASP A 19 -0.85 -3.47 13.21
C ASP A 19 -1.46 -2.22 13.84
N THR A 20 -0.73 -1.52 14.70
CA THR A 20 -1.17 -0.26 15.30
C THR A 20 -1.33 0.83 14.24
N LEU A 21 -0.34 0.97 13.36
CA LEU A 21 -0.36 1.96 12.28
C LEU A 21 -1.58 1.76 11.36
N PHE A 22 -1.86 0.51 10.97
CA PHE A 22 -2.97 0.20 10.09
C PHE A 22 -4.33 0.26 10.78
N THR A 23 -4.38 0.04 12.09
CA THR A 23 -5.58 0.35 12.89
C THR A 23 -5.90 1.84 12.80
N LEU A 24 -4.92 2.71 13.03
CA LEU A 24 -5.11 4.16 12.92
C LEU A 24 -5.52 4.58 11.50
N PHE A 25 -4.85 4.07 10.46
CA PHE A 25 -5.20 4.41 9.07
C PHE A 25 -6.62 4.02 8.67
N ARG A 26 -7.14 2.92 9.21
CA ARG A 26 -8.54 2.51 8.98
C ARG A 26 -9.51 3.45 9.66
N GLU A 27 -9.18 3.93 10.86
CA GLU A 27 -9.99 4.93 11.57
C GLU A 27 -10.04 6.27 10.82
N LEU A 28 -8.96 6.64 10.12
CA LEU A 28 -8.90 7.89 9.33
C LEU A 28 -10.01 8.01 8.29
N LEU A 29 -10.53 6.89 7.79
CA LEU A 29 -11.62 6.89 6.80
C LEU A 29 -12.88 7.59 7.35
N VAL A 30 -13.14 7.42 8.66
CA VAL A 30 -14.30 7.99 9.35
C VAL A 30 -13.90 9.24 10.15
N HIS A 31 -12.74 9.21 10.83
CA HIS A 31 -12.27 10.26 11.71
C HIS A 31 -10.79 10.58 11.48
N PRO A 32 -10.43 11.77 10.96
CA PRO A 32 -11.27 12.94 10.72
C PRO A 32 -12.04 12.91 9.39
N GLY A 33 -11.85 11.88 8.55
CA GLY A 33 -12.57 11.68 7.30
C GLY A 33 -11.67 11.32 6.13
N PHE A 34 -12.28 10.79 5.06
CA PHE A 34 -11.56 10.20 3.93
C PHE A 34 -10.56 11.15 3.25
N GLU A 35 -10.79 12.46 3.21
CA GLU A 35 -9.87 13.42 2.57
C GLU A 35 -8.51 13.47 3.29
N PHE A 36 -8.54 13.54 4.62
CA PHE A 36 -7.32 13.48 5.42
C PHE A 36 -6.68 12.10 5.35
N GLY A 37 -7.50 11.05 5.37
CA GLY A 37 -7.04 9.67 5.16
C GLY A 37 -6.26 9.50 3.86
N LEU A 38 -6.82 9.99 2.74
CA LEU A 38 -6.18 10.01 1.43
C LEU A 38 -4.88 10.81 1.45
N TYR A 39 -4.86 11.97 2.10
CA TYR A 39 -3.64 12.75 2.25
C TYR A 39 -2.55 11.95 2.98
N CYS A 40 -2.89 11.32 4.11
CA CYS A 40 -1.94 10.48 4.84
C CYS A 40 -1.47 9.26 4.03
N ILE A 41 -2.37 8.62 3.27
CA ILE A 41 -1.99 7.48 2.42
C ILE A 41 -1.02 7.94 1.31
N ASN A 42 -1.34 9.01 0.59
CA ASN A 42 -0.60 9.49 -0.57
C ASN A 42 0.77 10.10 -0.21
N HIS A 43 0.85 10.76 0.95
CA HIS A 43 2.03 11.54 1.33
C HIS A 43 2.86 10.90 2.45
N LEU A 44 2.33 9.90 3.17
CA LEU A 44 3.04 9.22 4.26
C LEU A 44 3.17 7.73 4.00
N LEU A 45 2.05 7.02 3.81
CA LEU A 45 2.06 5.55 3.74
C LEU A 45 2.75 5.03 2.47
N LEU A 46 2.24 5.41 1.30
CA LEU A 46 2.77 4.90 0.02
C LEU A 46 4.23 5.33 -0.22
N PRO A 47 4.63 6.58 0.06
CA PRO A 47 6.05 6.95 0.02
C PRO A 47 6.91 6.14 1.00
N MET A 48 6.39 5.80 2.18
CA MET A 48 7.10 4.95 3.14
C MET A 48 7.30 3.53 2.60
N VAL A 49 6.27 2.90 2.04
CA VAL A 49 6.37 1.55 1.45
C VAL A 49 7.36 1.53 0.28
N GLN A 50 7.27 2.51 -0.62
CA GLN A 50 8.17 2.62 -1.77
C GLN A 50 9.63 2.84 -1.34
N ASN A 51 9.86 3.71 -0.35
CA ASN A 51 11.20 3.94 0.18
C ASN A 51 11.74 2.71 0.91
N TRP A 52 10.89 1.97 1.64
CA TRP A 52 11.28 0.71 2.27
C TRP A 52 11.74 -0.29 1.21
N LEU A 53 10.94 -0.52 0.17
CA LEU A 53 11.29 -1.39 -0.96
C LEU A 53 12.67 -1.05 -1.53
N ARG A 54 12.87 0.21 -1.93
CA ARG A 54 14.11 0.66 -2.56
C ARG A 54 15.32 0.58 -1.62
N LYS A 55 15.14 0.88 -0.33
CA LYS A 55 16.20 0.80 0.68
C LYS A 55 16.62 -0.65 0.93
N THR A 56 15.66 -1.56 1.15
CA THR A 56 15.95 -2.97 1.40
C THR A 56 16.59 -3.64 0.20
N SER A 57 16.19 -3.27 -1.01
CA SER A 57 16.77 -3.81 -2.26
C SER A 57 18.23 -3.41 -2.47
N ARG A 58 18.67 -2.29 -1.90
CA ARG A 58 20.07 -1.83 -1.95
C ARG A 58 20.91 -2.37 -0.79
N GLN A 59 20.27 -2.90 0.25
CA GLN A 59 20.96 -3.40 1.43
C GLN A 59 21.40 -4.86 1.21
N PHE A 60 22.68 -5.14 1.43
CA PHE A 60 23.20 -6.50 1.39
C PHE A 60 22.42 -7.40 2.36
N ARG A 61 21.83 -8.48 1.84
CA ARG A 61 20.96 -9.40 2.60
C ARG A 61 19.79 -8.72 3.32
N GLY A 62 19.33 -7.55 2.84
CA GLY A 62 18.21 -6.84 3.45
C GLY A 62 16.93 -7.68 3.49
N TRP A 63 16.66 -8.44 2.43
CA TRP A 63 15.48 -9.28 2.33
C TRP A 63 15.46 -10.46 3.30
N ASP A 64 16.62 -10.95 3.75
CA ASP A 64 16.69 -12.02 4.76
C ASP A 64 16.09 -11.56 6.10
N VAL A 65 16.18 -10.26 6.39
CA VAL A 65 15.73 -9.67 7.66
C VAL A 65 14.32 -9.09 7.54
N TYR A 66 14.02 -8.38 6.46
CA TYR A 66 12.82 -7.53 6.38
C TYR A 66 11.68 -8.09 5.52
N SER A 67 11.90 -9.21 4.79
CA SER A 67 10.92 -9.77 3.83
C SER A 67 9.54 -10.00 4.44
N SER A 68 9.46 -10.60 5.63
CA SER A 68 8.16 -10.89 6.29
C SER A 68 7.38 -9.61 6.60
N ASN A 69 8.04 -8.64 7.23
CA ASN A 69 7.41 -7.40 7.69
C ASN A 69 7.02 -6.50 6.51
N PHE A 70 7.87 -6.46 5.47
CA PHE A 70 7.55 -5.75 4.24
C PHE A 70 6.33 -6.36 3.52
N LYS A 71 6.24 -7.70 3.45
CA LYS A 71 5.08 -8.40 2.89
C LYS A 71 3.80 -8.09 3.65
N GLN A 72 3.84 -8.12 4.99
CA GLN A 72 2.71 -7.73 5.84
C GLN A 72 2.29 -6.28 5.54
N CYS A 73 3.26 -5.36 5.49
CA CYS A 73 2.99 -3.95 5.21
C CYS A 73 2.30 -3.77 3.84
N CYS A 74 2.82 -4.38 2.77
CA CYS A 74 2.20 -4.30 1.44
C CYS A 74 0.79 -4.89 1.42
N GLY A 75 0.58 -6.04 2.08
CA GLY A 75 -0.74 -6.66 2.19
C GLY A 75 -1.75 -5.74 2.88
N LEU A 76 -1.37 -5.18 4.03
CA LEU A 76 -2.20 -4.23 4.78
C LEU A 76 -2.45 -2.93 4.01
N THR A 77 -1.45 -2.39 3.30
CA THR A 77 -1.62 -1.23 2.41
C THR A 77 -2.61 -1.53 1.30
N THR A 78 -2.51 -2.69 0.67
CA THR A 78 -3.39 -3.08 -0.44
C THR A 78 -4.84 -3.23 0.05
N ASP A 79 -5.06 -3.93 1.17
CA ASP A 79 -6.38 -4.07 1.80
C ASP A 79 -6.98 -2.70 2.18
N LEU A 80 -6.17 -1.81 2.74
CA LEU A 80 -6.59 -0.45 3.08
C LEU A 80 -7.04 0.33 1.83
N VAL A 81 -6.25 0.30 0.75
CA VAL A 81 -6.59 1.00 -0.50
C VAL A 81 -7.87 0.44 -1.12
N VAL A 82 -8.04 -0.89 -1.13
CA VAL A 82 -9.30 -1.52 -1.59
C VAL A 82 -10.49 -1.01 -0.78
N LYS A 83 -10.38 -0.91 0.55
CA LYS A 83 -11.45 -0.36 1.41
C LYS A 83 -11.78 1.10 1.06
N TYR A 84 -10.77 1.92 0.80
CA TYR A 84 -10.99 3.30 0.35
C TYR A 84 -11.69 3.36 -1.01
N ILE A 85 -11.33 2.50 -1.97
CA ILE A 85 -11.98 2.46 -3.29
C ILE A 85 -13.47 2.13 -3.15
N VAL A 86 -13.79 1.09 -2.37
CA VAL A 86 -15.19 0.69 -2.11
C VAL A 86 -15.96 1.83 -1.47
N TYR A 87 -15.42 2.42 -0.39
CA TYR A 87 -16.06 3.53 0.32
C TYR A 87 -16.29 4.74 -0.59
N LEU A 88 -15.28 5.12 -1.39
CA LEU A 88 -15.38 6.27 -2.30
C LEU A 88 -16.40 6.03 -3.41
N HIS A 89 -16.50 4.79 -3.89
CA HIS A 89 -17.53 4.43 -4.87
C HIS A 89 -18.93 4.55 -4.28
N GLU A 90 -19.18 3.99 -3.10
CA GLU A 90 -20.48 4.09 -2.41
C GLU A 90 -20.87 5.54 -2.09
N ALA A 91 -19.89 6.40 -1.87
CA ALA A 91 -20.08 7.83 -1.60
C ALA A 91 -20.16 8.72 -2.84
N ASP A 92 -20.13 8.16 -4.06
CA ASP A 92 -20.05 8.90 -5.34
C ASP A 92 -18.87 9.88 -5.43
N LYS A 93 -17.71 9.45 -4.90
CA LYS A 93 -16.47 10.21 -4.79
C LYS A 93 -15.25 9.44 -5.33
N SER A 94 -15.47 8.50 -6.24
CA SER A 94 -14.43 7.62 -6.78
C SER A 94 -13.19 8.35 -7.28
N GLU A 95 -13.37 9.52 -7.92
CA GLU A 95 -12.28 10.33 -8.48
C GLU A 95 -11.20 10.74 -7.46
N TYR A 96 -11.55 10.88 -6.17
CA TYR A 96 -10.60 11.21 -5.11
C TYR A 96 -9.57 10.10 -4.87
N GLY A 97 -9.88 8.85 -5.25
CA GLY A 97 -9.02 7.68 -5.09
C GLY A 97 -7.96 7.53 -6.17
N ASN A 98 -7.99 8.33 -7.25
CA ASN A 98 -7.17 8.13 -8.44
C ASN A 98 -5.66 8.18 -8.13
N LEU A 99 -5.22 9.18 -7.34
CA LEU A 99 -3.80 9.32 -6.97
C LEU A 99 -3.33 8.14 -6.10
N MET A 100 -4.15 7.76 -5.11
CA MET A 100 -3.85 6.65 -4.19
C MET A 100 -3.68 5.33 -4.94
N LEU A 101 -4.62 5.02 -5.83
CA LEU A 101 -4.56 3.82 -6.64
C LEU A 101 -3.32 3.82 -7.54
N LYS A 102 -3.06 4.94 -8.23
CA LYS A 102 -1.89 5.08 -9.11
C LYS A 102 -0.58 4.86 -8.36
N GLN A 103 -0.42 5.49 -7.20
CA GLN A 103 0.78 5.32 -6.38
C GLN A 103 0.92 3.87 -5.89
N LEU A 104 -0.16 3.22 -5.46
CA LEU A 104 -0.10 1.81 -5.06
C LEU A 104 0.31 0.90 -6.22
N VAL A 105 -0.30 1.07 -7.40
CA VAL A 105 0.04 0.27 -8.59
C VAL A 105 1.52 0.42 -8.94
N LEU A 106 2.05 1.65 -8.96
CA LEU A 106 3.47 1.90 -9.22
C LEU A 106 4.40 1.20 -8.20
N VAL A 107 4.05 1.22 -6.91
CA VAL A 107 4.83 0.50 -5.88
C VAL A 107 4.77 -1.01 -6.12
N MET A 108 3.61 -1.56 -6.47
CA MET A 108 3.49 -2.99 -6.75
C MET A 108 4.21 -3.41 -8.02
N VAL A 109 4.22 -2.58 -9.07
CA VAL A 109 5.05 -2.79 -10.27
C VAL A 109 6.54 -2.78 -9.92
N GLU A 110 6.99 -1.86 -9.06
CA GLU A 110 8.37 -1.89 -8.54
C GLU A 110 8.68 -3.16 -7.75
N CYS A 111 7.72 -3.72 -7.02
CA CYS A 111 7.86 -5.03 -6.38
C CYS A 111 8.01 -6.15 -7.42
N VAL A 112 7.18 -6.16 -8.48
CA VAL A 112 7.19 -7.17 -9.55
C VAL A 112 8.54 -7.26 -10.25
N VAL A 113 9.21 -6.13 -10.48
CA VAL A 113 10.52 -6.10 -11.15
C VAL A 113 11.70 -6.39 -10.21
N GLN A 114 11.47 -6.70 -8.92
CA GLN A 114 12.56 -7.07 -8.03
C GLN A 114 13.15 -8.43 -8.41
N PRO A 115 14.49 -8.61 -8.30
CA PRO A 115 15.14 -9.89 -8.58
C PRO A 115 14.84 -10.96 -7.52
N VAL A 116 14.23 -10.58 -6.39
CA VAL A 116 13.84 -11.51 -5.33
C VAL A 116 12.45 -12.06 -5.62
N GLU A 117 12.36 -13.33 -6.03
CA GLU A 117 11.11 -13.99 -6.46
C GLU A 117 9.96 -13.77 -5.47
N SER A 118 10.24 -13.89 -4.17
CA SER A 118 9.19 -13.76 -3.16
C SER A 118 8.62 -12.34 -3.01
N ILE A 119 9.35 -11.31 -3.47
CA ILE A 119 8.89 -9.92 -3.53
C ILE A 119 8.19 -9.64 -4.87
N ALA A 120 8.70 -10.20 -5.97
CA ALA A 120 8.01 -10.13 -7.26
C ALA A 120 6.61 -10.74 -7.21
N ARG A 121 6.48 -11.92 -6.60
CA ARG A 121 5.20 -12.60 -6.38
C ARG A 121 4.26 -11.83 -5.46
N LEU A 122 4.79 -11.12 -4.46
CA LEU A 122 4.01 -10.23 -3.60
C LEU A 122 3.37 -9.12 -4.44
N GLY A 123 4.15 -8.45 -5.31
CA GLY A 123 3.64 -7.42 -6.21
C GLY A 123 2.48 -7.93 -7.07
N CYS A 124 2.66 -9.10 -7.71
CA CYS A 124 1.58 -9.75 -8.48
C CYS A 124 0.35 -10.09 -7.63
N ALA A 125 0.55 -10.58 -6.40
CA ALA A 125 -0.54 -10.95 -5.50
C ALA A 125 -1.35 -9.72 -5.05
N CYS A 126 -0.68 -8.61 -4.73
CA CYS A 126 -1.33 -7.35 -4.38
C CYS A 126 -2.10 -6.76 -5.56
N LEU A 127 -1.53 -6.73 -6.77
CA LEU A 127 -2.23 -6.28 -7.98
C LEU A 127 -3.47 -7.14 -8.27
N ARG A 128 -3.33 -8.46 -8.16
CA ARG A 128 -4.46 -9.40 -8.29
C ARG A 128 -5.54 -9.12 -7.25
N HIS A 129 -5.16 -8.83 -6.01
CA HIS A 129 -6.12 -8.51 -4.95
C HIS A 129 -6.90 -7.23 -5.27
N ILE A 130 -6.24 -6.17 -5.75
CA ILE A 130 -6.92 -4.94 -6.18
C ILE A 130 -7.97 -5.26 -7.25
N VAL A 131 -7.58 -5.97 -8.31
CA VAL A 131 -8.48 -6.30 -9.42
C VAL A 131 -9.65 -7.15 -8.93
N LEU A 132 -9.39 -8.24 -8.20
CA LEU A 132 -10.46 -9.15 -7.78
C LEU A 132 -11.40 -8.56 -6.73
N SER A 133 -10.91 -7.64 -5.90
CA SER A 133 -11.70 -7.08 -4.80
C SER A 133 -12.36 -5.75 -5.11
N ALA A 134 -11.82 -4.96 -6.05
CA ALA A 134 -12.32 -3.62 -6.36
C ALA A 134 -12.87 -3.47 -7.78
N ALA A 135 -12.70 -4.44 -8.70
CA ALA A 135 -13.08 -4.32 -10.12
C ALA A 135 -14.48 -3.71 -10.37
N PRO A 136 -15.56 -4.12 -9.70
CA PRO A 136 -16.89 -3.54 -9.94
C PRO A 136 -17.02 -2.06 -9.53
N MET A 137 -16.12 -1.59 -8.66
CA MET A 137 -16.14 -0.24 -8.09
C MET A 137 -15.26 0.75 -8.89
N LEU A 138 -14.36 0.24 -9.74
CA LEU A 138 -13.39 1.05 -10.47
C LEU A 138 -14.05 1.87 -11.58
N THR A 139 -13.71 3.15 -11.66
CA THR A 139 -14.07 4.02 -12.78
C THR A 139 -13.25 3.69 -14.03
N PRO A 140 -13.63 4.15 -15.23
CA PRO A 140 -12.82 3.99 -16.44
C PRO A 140 -11.38 4.52 -16.27
N CYS A 141 -11.23 5.69 -15.66
CA CYS A 141 -9.91 6.28 -15.36
C CYS A 141 -9.08 5.38 -14.41
N GLN A 142 -9.72 4.75 -13.44
CA GLN A 142 -9.05 3.84 -12.51
C GLN A 142 -8.66 2.51 -13.16
N TRP A 143 -9.47 2.02 -14.10
CA TRP A 143 -9.11 0.86 -14.93
C TRP A 143 -7.89 1.14 -15.79
N GLU A 144 -7.80 2.32 -16.40
CA GLU A 144 -6.60 2.74 -17.15
C GLU A 144 -5.36 2.71 -16.26
N VAL A 145 -5.45 3.22 -15.03
CA VAL A 145 -4.35 3.17 -14.06
C VAL A 145 -3.91 1.73 -13.75
N VAL A 146 -4.85 0.80 -13.57
CA VAL A 146 -4.54 -0.60 -13.24
C VAL A 146 -3.98 -1.37 -14.44
N CYS A 147 -4.44 -1.06 -15.66
CA CYS A 147 -4.02 -1.76 -16.88
C CYS A 147 -2.72 -1.21 -17.49
N LEU A 148 -2.44 0.09 -17.34
CA LEU A 148 -1.28 0.77 -17.92
C LEU A 148 -0.14 1.03 -16.92
N GLY A 149 -0.31 0.59 -15.67
CA GLY A 149 0.65 0.76 -14.58
C GLY A 149 2.04 0.22 -14.84
#